data_AF-A0A0F9JH87-F1
#
_entry.id   AF-A0A0F9JH87-F1
#
_cell.length_a   1.000
_cell.length_b   1.000
_cell.length_c   1.000
_cell.angle_alpha   90.00
_cell.angle_beta   90.00
_cell.angle_gamma   90.00
#
_symmetry.space_group_name_H-M   'P 1'
#
loop_
_entity.id
_entity.type
_entity.pdbx_description
1 polymer ?
#
loop_
_entity_poly.entity_id
_entity_poly.type
_entity_poly.pdbx_seq_one_letter_code
_entity_poly.pdbx_strand_id
1 'polypeptide(L)'
;MLPQGTEPLVLADGTKINPIDGLVIHDTSLVEVPNTEQIKREIVASRKRISDLPVPPGQMNTISVIISYTLFGINDEDISLTLFIPLEQVIQIKKSDSYKNLQEQFIKNILESDLSSVRSMFIQKSKTAADKMFSLLNSDSEATQITAAKDVLDRAGHRPVDVIEHRHKMEGGLTIEYVEKKDDVPMIDVTPKEM
;
A
#
# COMPACT_ATOMS: atom_id res chain seq x y z
N MET A 1 3.98 29.67 39.35
CA MET A 1 5.30 29.90 38.72
C MET A 1 5.04 30.09 37.24
N LEU A 2 5.48 31.21 36.67
CA LEU A 2 5.30 31.52 35.24
C LEU A 2 6.31 30.69 34.42
N PRO A 3 5.88 29.96 33.39
CA PRO A 3 6.79 29.17 32.56
C PRO A 3 7.72 30.09 31.79
N GLN A 4 9.02 29.96 32.04
CA GLN A 4 10.07 30.68 31.34
C GLN A 4 10.31 30.02 29.98
N GLY A 5 9.87 30.71 28.93
CA GLY A 5 10.50 30.77 27.60
C GLY A 5 10.86 29.44 26.94
N THR A 6 9.91 28.88 26.19
CA THR A 6 10.03 28.13 24.90
C THR A 6 8.86 27.18 24.69
N GLU A 7 8.06 26.91 25.72
CA GLU A 7 6.89 26.04 25.61
C GLU A 7 5.68 26.79 25.03
N PRO A 8 5.01 26.23 23.99
CA PRO A 8 3.85 26.86 23.38
C PRO A 8 2.71 26.98 24.40
N LEU A 9 2.16 28.20 24.53
CA LEU A 9 1.03 28.49 25.41
C LEU A 9 -0.22 27.82 24.84
N VAL A 10 -0.79 26.89 25.60
CA VAL A 10 -2.06 26.26 25.27
C VAL A 10 -3.18 27.06 25.94
N LEU A 11 -4.01 27.72 25.13
CA LEU A 11 -5.21 28.41 25.62
C LEU A 11 -6.30 27.41 26.04
N ALA A 12 -7.30 27.89 26.78
CA ALA A 12 -8.40 27.06 27.27
C ALA A 12 -9.26 26.45 26.14
N ASP A 13 -9.17 26.98 24.94
CA ASP A 13 -9.79 26.50 23.71
C ASP A 13 -8.96 25.39 23.00
N GLY A 14 -7.78 25.06 23.52
CA GLY A 14 -6.85 24.08 22.94
C GLY A 14 -5.91 24.64 21.88
N THR A 15 -5.99 25.94 21.57
CA THR A 15 -5.12 26.60 20.59
C THR A 15 -3.71 26.75 21.14
N LYS A 16 -2.71 26.25 20.41
CA LYS A 16 -1.28 26.40 20.75
C LYS A 16 -0.74 27.69 20.14
N ILE A 17 -0.31 28.62 20.99
CA ILE A 17 0.24 29.91 20.58
C ILE A 17 1.74 29.94 20.90
N ASN A 18 2.54 30.42 19.94
CA ASN A 18 3.94 30.69 20.20
C ASN A 18 4.07 31.94 21.11
N PRO A 19 4.63 31.82 22.33
CA PRO A 19 4.74 32.94 23.28
C PRO A 19 5.63 34.09 22.82
N ILE A 20 6.45 33.90 21.78
CA ILE A 20 7.37 34.93 21.27
C ILE A 20 6.68 35.83 20.24
N ASP A 21 5.84 35.24 19.38
CA ASP A 21 5.33 35.92 18.17
C ASP A 21 3.80 36.10 18.20
N GLY A 22 3.11 35.45 19.13
CA GLY A 22 1.64 35.50 19.24
C GLY A 22 0.89 34.78 18.12
N LEU A 23 1.58 34.05 17.25
CA LEU A 23 1.00 33.33 16.13
C LEU A 23 0.50 31.93 16.54
N VAL A 24 -0.61 31.53 15.94
CA VAL A 24 -1.23 30.21 16.13
C VAL A 24 -0.41 29.16 15.36
N ILE A 25 0.02 28.11 16.05
CA ILE A 25 0.74 27.00 15.45
C ILE A 25 -0.29 26.05 14.84
N HIS A 26 -0.38 26.02 13.51
CA HIS A 26 -1.14 25.00 12.79
C HIS A 26 -0.22 23.81 12.52
N ASP A 27 -0.51 22.65 13.13
CA ASP A 27 0.12 21.37 12.76
C ASP A 27 -0.37 20.98 11.35
N THR A 28 0.33 21.46 10.32
CA THR A 28 0.11 21.03 8.95
C THR A 28 0.68 19.62 8.79
N SER A 29 -0.16 18.60 8.98
CA SER A 29 0.14 17.25 8.52
C SER A 29 0.23 17.27 6.99
N LEU A 30 1.45 17.37 6.47
CA LEU A 30 1.69 17.31 5.03
C LEU A 30 1.49 15.85 4.58
N VAL A 31 0.40 15.58 3.87
CA VAL A 31 0.23 14.32 3.15
C VAL A 31 1.12 14.38 1.92
N GLU A 32 2.09 13.47 1.81
CA GLU A 32 2.97 13.40 0.65
C GLU A 32 2.16 13.10 -0.62
N VAL A 33 2.07 14.11 -1.50
CA VAL A 33 1.52 13.92 -2.85
C VAL A 33 2.55 13.14 -3.66
N PRO A 34 2.19 11.99 -4.27
CA PRO A 34 3.12 11.17 -5.04
C PRO A 34 3.79 11.98 -6.15
N ASN A 35 5.12 11.99 -6.18
CA ASN A 35 5.90 12.70 -7.18
C ASN A 35 5.78 11.96 -8.53
N THR A 36 5.41 12.69 -9.59
CA THR A 36 5.24 12.18 -10.97
C THR A 36 6.45 11.37 -11.46
N GLU A 37 7.65 11.68 -10.98
CA GLU A 37 8.88 10.95 -11.31
C GLU A 37 8.98 9.55 -10.67
N GLN A 38 8.37 9.33 -9.51
CA GLN A 38 8.30 8.00 -8.88
C GLN A 38 7.38 7.06 -9.66
N ILE A 39 6.23 7.56 -10.11
CA ILE A 39 5.27 6.81 -10.94
C ILE A 39 5.92 6.38 -12.25
N LYS A 40 6.67 7.26 -12.92
CA LYS A 40 7.42 6.91 -14.15
C LYS A 40 8.48 5.84 -13.89
N ARG A 41 9.21 5.90 -12.77
CA ARG A 41 10.20 4.87 -12.41
C ARG A 41 9.55 3.52 -12.15
N GLU A 42 8.38 3.51 -11.50
CA GLU A 42 7.61 2.30 -11.24
C GLU A 42 7.11 1.66 -12.55
N ILE A 43 6.66 2.47 -13.51
CA ILE A 43 6.25 2.02 -14.85
C ILE A 43 7.44 1.48 -15.68
N VAL A 44 8.64 2.03 -15.50
CA VAL A 44 9.85 1.54 -16.19
C VAL A 44 10.38 0.27 -15.54
N ALA A 45 10.30 0.16 -14.21
CA ALA A 45 10.72 -1.02 -13.45
C ALA A 45 9.84 -2.25 -13.70
N SER A 46 8.56 -2.05 -14.05
CA SER A 46 7.63 -3.14 -14.37
C SER A 46 7.85 -3.78 -15.76
N ARG A 47 8.72 -3.22 -16.60
CA ARG A 47 9.03 -3.79 -17.92
C ARG A 47 10.04 -4.93 -17.81
N LYS A 48 9.57 -6.17 -17.97
CA LYS A 48 10.44 -7.36 -18.07
C LYS A 48 11.33 -7.29 -19.31
N ARG A 49 12.58 -7.73 -19.19
CA ARG A 49 13.49 -7.90 -20.34
C ARG A 49 13.23 -9.24 -21.02
N ILE A 50 13.59 -9.34 -22.29
CA ILE A 50 13.52 -10.61 -23.06
C ILE A 50 14.36 -11.71 -22.41
N SER A 51 15.44 -11.34 -21.70
CA SER A 51 16.28 -12.24 -20.91
C SER A 51 15.59 -12.83 -19.68
N ASP A 52 14.53 -12.19 -19.18
CA ASP A 52 13.83 -12.58 -17.95
C ASP A 52 12.70 -13.58 -18.24
N LEU A 53 12.58 -13.97 -19.50
CA LEU A 53 11.57 -14.90 -19.96
C LEU A 53 11.98 -16.35 -19.65
N PRO A 54 11.02 -17.22 -19.27
CA PRO A 54 11.31 -18.58 -18.81
C PRO A 54 11.75 -19.54 -19.93
N VAL A 55 11.80 -19.09 -21.19
CA VAL A 55 12.05 -19.94 -22.35
C VAL A 55 13.14 -19.32 -23.25
N PRO A 56 14.06 -20.14 -23.81
CA PRO A 56 15.01 -19.67 -24.80
C PRO A 56 14.34 -18.94 -25.97
N PRO A 57 14.91 -17.82 -26.48
CA PRO A 57 14.28 -16.98 -27.50
C PRO A 57 13.83 -17.71 -28.77
N GLY A 58 14.55 -18.77 -29.18
CA GLY A 58 14.22 -19.55 -30.37
C GLY A 58 12.92 -20.34 -30.27
N GLN A 59 12.55 -20.81 -29.08
CA GLN A 59 11.30 -21.55 -28.85
C GLN A 59 10.16 -20.62 -28.40
N MET A 60 10.52 -19.44 -27.88
CA MET A 60 9.57 -18.46 -27.34
C MET A 60 8.56 -18.00 -28.38
N ASN A 61 9.01 -17.71 -29.60
CA ASN A 61 8.15 -17.19 -30.66
C ASN A 61 7.04 -18.19 -31.00
N THR A 62 7.38 -19.46 -31.21
CA THR A 62 6.41 -20.50 -31.53
C THR A 62 5.42 -20.72 -30.40
N ILE A 63 5.90 -20.80 -29.15
CA ILE A 63 5.05 -20.99 -27.98
C ILE A 63 4.11 -19.80 -27.77
N SER A 64 4.63 -18.58 -27.94
CA SER A 64 3.85 -17.35 -27.78
C SER A 64 2.71 -17.27 -28.81
N VAL A 65 2.98 -17.61 -30.07
CA VAL A 65 1.94 -17.61 -31.11
C VAL A 65 0.88 -18.69 -30.85
N ILE A 66 1.27 -19.88 -30.42
CA ILE A 66 0.32 -20.94 -30.02
C ILE A 66 -0.55 -20.47 -28.85
N ILE A 67 0.03 -19.81 -27.84
CA ILE A 67 -0.71 -19.25 -26.71
C ILE A 67 -1.68 -18.17 -27.19
N SER A 68 -1.24 -17.24 -28.04
CA SER A 68 -2.10 -16.20 -28.58
C SER A 68 -3.32 -16.78 -29.30
N TYR A 69 -3.12 -17.75 -30.19
CA TYR A 69 -4.24 -18.41 -30.87
C TYR A 69 -5.14 -19.20 -29.93
N THR A 70 -4.57 -19.86 -28.92
CA THR A 70 -5.35 -20.55 -27.90
C THR A 70 -6.21 -19.57 -27.09
N LEU A 71 -5.67 -18.40 -26.73
CA LEU A 71 -6.41 -17.34 -26.03
C LEU A 71 -7.52 -16.72 -26.88
N PHE A 72 -7.36 -16.70 -28.22
CA PHE A 72 -8.42 -16.32 -29.15
C PHE A 72 -9.48 -17.42 -29.36
N GLY A 73 -9.29 -18.61 -28.77
CA GLY A 73 -10.22 -19.73 -28.89
C GLY A 73 -10.13 -20.47 -30.23
N ILE A 74 -8.99 -20.39 -30.91
CA ILE A 74 -8.73 -21.14 -32.16
C ILE A 74 -8.42 -22.60 -31.81
N ASN A 75 -8.93 -23.52 -32.62
CA ASN A 75 -8.71 -24.97 -32.45
C ASN A 75 -7.28 -25.38 -32.80
N ASP A 76 -6.80 -26.48 -32.20
CA ASP A 76 -5.43 -26.96 -32.40
C ASP A 76 -5.14 -27.41 -33.85
N GLU A 77 -6.16 -27.88 -34.57
CA GLU A 77 -6.08 -28.20 -36.00
C GLU A 77 -5.81 -26.95 -36.85
N ASP A 78 -6.54 -25.86 -36.60
CA ASP A 78 -6.35 -24.59 -37.31
C ASP A 78 -5.01 -23.93 -36.94
N ILE A 79 -4.57 -24.06 -35.69
CA ILE A 79 -3.25 -23.62 -35.24
C ILE A 79 -2.15 -24.40 -35.97
N SER A 80 -2.29 -25.71 -36.08
CA SER A 80 -1.37 -26.59 -36.81
C SER A 80 -1.25 -26.18 -38.28
N LEU A 81 -2.39 -25.92 -38.95
CA LEU A 81 -2.42 -25.44 -40.33
C LEU A 81 -1.78 -24.06 -40.49
N THR A 82 -2.05 -23.14 -39.56
CA THR A 82 -1.53 -21.77 -39.62
C THR A 82 -0.03 -21.70 -39.39
N LEU A 83 0.49 -22.53 -38.48
CA LEU A 83 1.90 -22.55 -38.10
C LEU A 83 2.75 -23.52 -38.95
N PHE A 84 2.12 -24.27 -39.86
CA PHE A 84 2.76 -25.30 -40.67
C PHE A 84 3.55 -26.34 -39.82
N ILE A 85 3.03 -26.69 -38.64
CA ILE A 85 3.60 -27.73 -37.77
C ILE A 85 2.60 -28.87 -37.58
N PRO A 86 3.04 -30.13 -37.44
CA PRO A 86 2.15 -31.25 -37.19
C PRO A 86 1.27 -31.05 -35.95
N LEU A 87 0.02 -31.49 -36.01
CA LEU A 87 -0.93 -31.39 -34.89
C LEU A 87 -0.39 -32.00 -33.59
N GLU A 88 0.30 -33.15 -33.69
CA GLU A 88 0.94 -33.76 -32.52
C GLU A 88 1.97 -32.83 -31.88
N GLN A 89 2.71 -32.06 -32.68
CA GLN A 89 3.70 -31.12 -32.17
C GLN A 89 3.03 -29.96 -31.41
N VAL A 90 1.89 -29.46 -31.88
CA VAL A 90 1.08 -28.46 -31.15
C VAL A 90 0.67 -29.02 -29.79
N ILE A 91 0.13 -30.24 -29.76
CA ILE A 91 -0.31 -30.90 -28.53
C ILE A 91 0.87 -31.10 -27.56
N GLN A 92 2.03 -31.54 -28.05
CA GLN A 92 3.23 -31.70 -27.23
C GLN A 92 3.73 -30.35 -26.67
N ILE A 93 3.70 -29.29 -27.48
CA ILE A 93 4.06 -27.95 -27.02
C ILE A 93 3.11 -27.49 -25.91
N LYS A 94 1.79 -27.66 -26.06
CA LYS A 94 0.81 -27.30 -25.03
C LYS A 94 0.98 -28.09 -23.73
N LYS A 95 1.52 -29.32 -23.81
CA LYS A 95 1.84 -30.15 -22.64
C LYS A 95 3.15 -29.76 -21.95
N SER A 96 4.05 -29.06 -22.65
CA SER A 96 5.36 -28.68 -22.13
C SER A 96 5.24 -27.71 -20.94
N ASP A 97 6.21 -27.81 -20.02
CA ASP A 97 6.25 -26.92 -18.85
C ASP A 97 6.53 -25.47 -19.25
N SER A 98 7.31 -25.26 -20.32
CA SER A 98 7.56 -23.95 -20.92
C SER A 98 6.26 -23.24 -21.33
N TYR A 99 5.34 -23.97 -21.96
CA TYR A 99 4.04 -23.43 -22.35
C TYR A 99 3.19 -23.08 -21.13
N LYS A 100 3.08 -24.00 -20.17
CA LYS A 100 2.27 -23.78 -18.95
C LYS A 100 2.78 -22.60 -18.14
N ASN A 101 4.09 -22.54 -17.89
CA ASN A 101 4.72 -21.44 -17.16
C ASN A 101 4.47 -20.10 -17.84
N LEU A 102 4.55 -20.04 -19.18
CA LEU A 102 4.28 -18.81 -19.90
C LEU A 102 2.81 -18.44 -19.86
N GLN A 103 1.91 -19.40 -20.06
CA GLN A 103 0.47 -19.21 -19.99
C GLN A 103 0.05 -18.69 -18.61
N GLU A 104 0.54 -19.29 -17.53
CA GLU A 104 0.29 -18.85 -16.15
C GLU A 104 0.77 -17.41 -15.92
N GLN A 105 1.97 -17.07 -16.40
CA GLN A 105 2.47 -15.69 -16.31
C GLN A 105 1.61 -14.71 -17.11
N PHE A 106 1.14 -15.09 -18.30
CA PHE A 106 0.23 -14.26 -19.10
C PHE A 106 -1.10 -14.00 -18.36
N ILE A 107 -1.72 -15.06 -17.83
CA ILE A 107 -2.98 -14.94 -17.08
C ILE A 107 -2.78 -14.08 -15.83
N LYS A 108 -1.69 -14.31 -15.09
CA LYS A 108 -1.35 -13.52 -13.91
C LYS A 108 -1.18 -12.03 -14.25
N ASN A 109 -0.45 -11.71 -15.33
CA ASN A 109 -0.26 -10.33 -15.76
C ASN A 109 -1.58 -9.65 -16.17
N ILE A 110 -2.50 -10.38 -16.83
CA ILE A 110 -3.83 -9.86 -17.17
C ILE A 110 -4.61 -9.53 -15.89
N LEU A 111 -4.64 -10.45 -14.93
CA LEU A 111 -5.31 -10.23 -13.64
C LEU A 111 -4.71 -9.05 -12.87
N GLU A 112 -3.38 -8.95 -12.81
CA GLU A 112 -2.69 -7.85 -12.15
C GLU A 112 -2.96 -6.49 -12.84
N SER A 113 -3.02 -6.48 -14.18
CA SER A 113 -3.38 -5.30 -14.96
C SER A 113 -4.82 -4.86 -14.67
N ASP A 114 -5.76 -5.80 -14.63
CA ASP A 114 -7.16 -5.50 -14.32
C ASP A 114 -7.32 -4.97 -12.89
N LEU A 115 -6.64 -5.57 -11.91
CA LEU A 115 -6.63 -5.08 -10.53
C LEU A 115 -6.04 -3.66 -10.42
N SER A 116 -4.95 -3.39 -11.15
CA SER A 116 -4.34 -2.06 -11.21
C SER A 116 -5.29 -1.03 -11.85
N SER A 117 -6.04 -1.42 -12.87
CA SER A 117 -7.09 -0.61 -13.50
C SER A 117 -8.20 -0.25 -12.51
N VAL A 118 -8.68 -1.25 -11.75
CA VAL A 118 -9.70 -1.03 -10.71
C VAL A 118 -9.19 -0.09 -9.63
N ARG A 119 -7.96 -0.28 -9.15
CA ARG A 119 -7.34 0.61 -8.15
C ARG A 119 -7.23 2.05 -8.67
N SER A 120 -6.80 2.21 -9.92
CA SER A 120 -6.72 3.52 -10.58
C SER A 120 -8.09 4.18 -10.71
N MET A 121 -9.12 3.39 -11.05
CA MET A 121 -10.51 3.84 -11.09
C MET A 121 -11.00 4.29 -9.71
N PHE A 122 -10.70 3.55 -8.64
CA PHE A 122 -11.03 3.96 -7.27
C PHE A 122 -10.36 5.28 -6.92
N ILE A 123 -9.06 5.45 -7.18
CA ILE A 123 -8.34 6.71 -6.89
C ILE A 123 -9.00 7.88 -7.62
N GLN A 124 -9.31 7.71 -8.92
CA GLN A 124 -9.95 8.74 -9.72
C GLN A 124 -11.35 9.09 -9.17
N LYS A 125 -12.17 8.08 -8.87
CA LYS A 125 -13.53 8.28 -8.34
C LYS A 125 -13.52 8.84 -6.93
N SER A 126 -12.55 8.49 -6.09
CA SER A 126 -12.37 9.07 -4.76
C SER A 126 -12.12 10.57 -4.82
N LYS A 127 -11.27 11.03 -5.75
CA LYS A 127 -11.06 12.47 -5.98
C LYS A 127 -12.36 13.17 -6.40
N THR A 128 -13.03 12.64 -7.43
CA THR A 128 -14.30 13.21 -7.89
C THR A 128 -15.39 13.20 -6.81
N ALA A 129 -15.46 12.15 -6.00
CA ALA A 129 -16.39 12.05 -4.89
C ALA A 129 -16.09 13.09 -3.80
N ALA A 130 -14.81 13.31 -3.47
CA ALA A 130 -14.41 14.35 -2.53
C ALA A 130 -14.76 15.76 -3.06
N ASP A 131 -14.42 16.07 -4.32
CA ASP A 131 -14.76 17.35 -4.96
C ASP A 131 -16.27 17.59 -4.95
N LYS A 132 -17.05 16.56 -5.27
CA LYS A 132 -18.51 16.63 -5.26
C LYS A 132 -19.05 16.83 -3.85
N MET A 133 -18.51 16.15 -2.85
CA MET A 133 -18.88 16.35 -1.44
C MET A 133 -18.63 17.80 -1.00
N PHE A 134 -17.50 18.40 -1.36
CA PHE A 134 -17.25 19.82 -1.07
C PHE A 134 -18.21 20.75 -1.80
N SER A 135 -18.59 20.44 -3.05
CA SER A 135 -19.59 21.23 -3.78
C SER A 135 -20.99 21.19 -3.12
N LEU A 136 -21.35 20.07 -2.46
CA LEU A 136 -22.62 19.91 -1.75
C LEU A 136 -22.73 20.77 -0.49
N LEU A 137 -21.61 21.28 0.04
CA LEU A 137 -21.64 22.27 1.14
C LEU A 137 -22.31 23.58 0.75
N ASN A 138 -22.45 23.86 -0.55
CA ASN A 138 -23.12 25.04 -1.07
C ASN A 138 -24.45 24.69 -1.76
N SER A 139 -25.05 23.53 -1.47
CA SER A 139 -26.32 23.14 -2.08
C SER A 139 -27.49 23.92 -1.48
N ASP A 140 -28.53 24.19 -2.28
CA ASP A 140 -29.75 24.88 -1.83
C ASP A 140 -30.58 24.06 -0.83
N SER A 141 -30.28 22.77 -0.66
CA SER A 141 -30.94 21.87 0.27
C SER A 141 -30.19 21.81 1.58
N GLU A 142 -30.77 22.37 2.65
CA GLU A 142 -30.20 22.36 4.00
C GLU A 142 -29.87 20.93 4.48
N ALA A 143 -30.74 19.96 4.21
CA ALA A 143 -30.51 18.56 4.58
C ALA A 143 -29.26 17.96 3.89
N THR A 144 -29.03 18.32 2.63
CA THR A 144 -27.88 17.85 1.85
C THR A 144 -26.59 18.54 2.32
N GLN A 145 -26.68 19.83 2.64
CA GLN A 145 -25.59 20.62 3.19
C GLN A 145 -25.14 20.11 4.56
N ILE A 146 -26.07 19.84 5.47
CA ILE A 146 -25.78 19.29 6.80
C ILE A 146 -25.11 17.92 6.69
N THR A 147 -25.60 17.07 5.79
CA THR A 147 -25.03 15.73 5.57
C THR A 147 -23.59 15.83 5.04
N ALA A 148 -23.36 16.68 4.03
CA ALA A 148 -22.02 16.90 3.49
C ALA A 148 -21.06 17.51 4.53
N ALA A 149 -21.53 18.46 5.35
CA ALA A 149 -20.72 19.07 6.41
C ALA A 149 -20.32 18.05 7.48
N LYS A 150 -21.26 17.20 7.92
CA LYS A 150 -20.98 16.10 8.84
C LYS A 150 -19.94 15.14 8.26
N ASP A 151 -20.12 14.74 7.01
CA ASP A 151 -19.21 13.84 6.29
C ASP A 151 -17.78 14.40 6.13
N VAL A 152 -17.64 15.72 5.96
CA VAL A 152 -16.34 16.40 5.91
C VAL A 152 -15.67 16.42 7.27
N LEU A 153 -16.39 16.79 8.34
CA LEU A 153 -15.88 16.80 9.71
C LEU A 153 -15.45 15.41 10.17
N ASP A 154 -16.25 14.40 9.81
CA ASP A 154 -15.98 13.00 10.07
C ASP A 154 -14.68 12.53 9.42
N ARG A 155 -14.42 12.94 8.17
CA ARG A 155 -13.20 12.58 7.43
C ARG A 155 -11.98 13.40 7.82
N ALA A 156 -12.17 14.60 8.37
CA ALA A 156 -11.11 15.46 8.89
C ALA A 156 -10.63 15.03 10.30
N GLY A 157 -11.21 13.97 10.88
CA GLY A 157 -10.85 13.50 12.21
C GLY A 157 -11.36 14.39 13.34
N HIS A 158 -12.34 15.27 13.06
CA HIS A 158 -12.97 16.14 14.05
C HIS A 158 -14.19 15.49 14.71
N ARG A 159 -14.30 14.16 14.67
CA ARG A 159 -15.35 13.47 15.43
C ARG A 159 -15.07 13.64 16.92
N PRO A 160 -16.10 13.94 17.73
CA PRO A 160 -15.95 14.05 19.17
C PRO A 160 -15.29 12.82 19.83
N VAL A 161 -15.52 11.63 19.28
CA VAL A 161 -14.88 10.38 19.73
C VAL A 161 -13.38 10.31 19.39
N ASP A 162 -12.98 10.74 18.19
CA ASP A 162 -11.59 10.66 17.73
C ASP A 162 -10.69 11.67 18.47
N VAL A 163 -11.22 12.84 18.83
CA VAL A 163 -10.51 13.87 19.62
C VAL A 163 -10.19 13.38 21.04
N ILE A 164 -11.03 12.53 21.61
CA ILE A 164 -10.85 11.97 22.97
C ILE A 164 -9.74 10.90 22.96
N GLU A 165 -9.69 10.02 21.95
CA GLU A 165 -8.62 9.03 21.82
C GLU A 165 -7.22 9.66 21.67
N HIS A 166 -7.09 10.74 20.89
CA HIS A 166 -5.81 11.44 20.75
C HIS A 166 -5.34 12.12 22.04
N ARG A 167 -6.27 12.53 22.94
CA ARG A 167 -5.92 13.05 24.27
C ARG A 167 -5.48 11.97 25.25
N HIS A 168 -5.98 10.74 25.12
CA HIS A 168 -5.63 9.62 26.01
C HIS A 168 -4.35 8.88 25.60
N LYS A 169 -3.84 9.10 24.39
CA LYS A 169 -2.52 8.63 23.95
C LYS A 169 -1.40 9.51 24.54
N MET A 170 -1.34 9.64 25.86
CA MET A 170 -0.14 10.11 26.55
C MET A 170 0.90 8.98 26.51
N GLU A 171 1.78 9.05 25.52
CA GLU A 171 3.06 8.33 25.49
C GLU A 171 3.86 8.73 26.74
N GLY A 172 4.05 7.81 27.69
CA GLY A 172 4.87 8.08 28.89
C GLY A 172 4.39 7.47 30.22
N GLY A 173 3.53 6.45 30.21
CA GLY A 173 3.25 5.68 31.43
C GLY A 173 4.44 4.79 31.79
N LEU A 174 5.16 5.11 32.86
CA LEU A 174 6.17 4.22 33.46
C LEU A 174 5.48 3.00 34.06
N THR A 175 5.56 1.85 33.40
CA THR A 175 5.18 0.55 33.98
C THR A 175 6.37 0.01 34.77
N ILE A 176 6.27 0.04 36.10
CA ILE A 176 7.27 -0.59 36.99
C ILE A 176 6.83 -2.04 37.20
N GLU A 177 7.60 -2.99 36.67
CA GLU A 177 7.39 -4.42 36.86
C GLU A 177 8.49 -4.97 37.79
N TYR A 178 8.08 -5.65 38.87
CA TYR A 178 8.99 -6.25 39.85
C TYR A 178 9.29 -7.70 39.45
N VAL A 179 10.53 -8.00 39.07
CA VAL A 179 10.97 -9.35 38.69
C VAL A 179 11.79 -9.95 39.84
N GLU A 180 11.24 -10.95 40.53
CA GLU A 180 11.99 -11.76 41.48
C GLU A 180 12.93 -12.73 40.74
N LYS A 181 14.24 -12.52 40.86
CA LYS A 181 15.24 -13.48 40.38
C LYS A 181 15.36 -14.63 41.39
N LYS A 182 14.74 -15.77 41.10
CA LYS A 182 15.06 -17.07 41.70
C LYS A 182 16.03 -17.79 40.78
N ASP A 183 17.27 -17.91 41.23
CA ASP A 183 18.22 -19.03 41.01
C ASP A 183 19.65 -18.49 41.10
N ASP A 184 20.12 -18.30 42.33
CA ASP A 184 21.55 -18.15 42.63
C ASP A 184 21.95 -19.40 43.42
N VAL A 185 22.68 -20.32 42.77
CA VAL A 185 23.16 -21.55 43.39
C VAL A 185 24.45 -21.21 44.16
N PRO A 186 24.57 -21.53 45.46
CA PRO A 186 25.77 -21.18 46.21
C PRO A 186 26.94 -22.07 45.80
N MET A 187 28.01 -21.44 45.28
CA MET A 187 29.29 -22.09 45.00
C MET A 187 30.16 -22.02 46.26
N ILE A 188 30.58 -23.19 46.77
CA ILE A 188 31.56 -23.29 47.86
C ILE A 188 32.94 -23.44 47.21
N ASP A 189 33.79 -22.42 47.39
CA ASP A 189 35.19 -22.45 46.97
C ASP A 189 36.05 -23.13 48.05
N VAL A 190 36.76 -24.20 47.67
CA VAL A 190 37.68 -24.93 48.55
C VAL A 190 39.04 -24.94 47.87
N THR A 191 39.84 -23.89 48.11
CA THR A 191 41.25 -23.89 47.73
C THR A 191 42.10 -24.30 48.94
N PRO A 192 42.88 -25.40 48.87
CA PRO A 192 43.78 -25.79 49.95
C PRO A 192 44.98 -24.84 50.04
N LYS A 193 45.37 -24.49 51.26
CA LYS A 193 46.50 -23.61 51.57
C LYS A 193 47.81 -24.37 51.28
N GLU A 194 48.57 -23.96 50.27
CA GLU A 194 49.91 -24.49 50.03
C GLU A 194 50.86 -24.07 51.17
N MET A 195 51.70 -25.01 51.62
CA MET A 195 52.82 -24.80 52.55
C MET A 195 54.02 -24.20 51.84
#